data_AF-A0A1F5BU45-F1
#
_entry.id   AF-A0A1F5BU45-F1
#
_cell.length_a   1.000
_cell.length_b   1.000
_cell.length_c   1.000
_cell.angle_alpha   90.00
_cell.angle_beta   90.00
_cell.angle_gamma   90.00
#
_symmetry.space_group_name_H-M   'P 1'
#
loop_
_entity.id
_entity.type
_entity.pdbx_description
1 polymer ?
#
loop_
_entity_poly.entity_id
_entity_poly.type
_entity_poly.pdbx_seq_one_letter_code
_entity_poly.pdbx_strand_id
1 'polypeptide(L)'
;MSRSLKKGPYVDARLLEKVGKAKQGDTIKTWARASMISPGMVGFTFAVHNGKLHIPVFVTEDMVGHRLGEFSPTRKFVRHGGKMQKELESKAAKSDAPAVPAAAPAKPAAKK
;
A
#
# COMPACT_ATOMS: atom_id res chain seq x y z
N MET A 1 -2.56 0.09 -19.58
CA MET A 1 -2.27 -0.76 -20.75
C MET A 1 -1.73 -2.09 -20.27
N SER A 2 -2.53 -3.15 -20.37
CA SER A 2 -2.14 -4.51 -20.02
C SER A 2 -1.20 -5.10 -21.08
N ARG A 3 -0.44 -6.15 -20.72
CA ARG A 3 0.33 -6.91 -21.72
C ARG A 3 -0.64 -7.74 -22.57
N SER A 4 -0.22 -8.09 -23.79
CA SER A 4 -0.97 -9.02 -24.64
C SER A 4 -1.18 -10.37 -23.93
N LEU A 5 -2.40 -10.92 -24.03
CA LEU A 5 -2.81 -12.17 -23.37
C LEU A 5 -1.86 -13.35 -23.68
N LYS A 6 -1.34 -13.43 -24.91
CA LYS A 6 -0.41 -14.48 -25.33
C LYS A 6 0.90 -14.53 -24.52
N LYS A 7 1.31 -13.40 -23.91
CA LYS A 7 2.59 -13.28 -23.18
C LYS A 7 2.48 -13.53 -21.67
N GLY A 8 1.26 -13.63 -21.15
CA GLY A 8 1.01 -13.79 -19.72
C GLY A 8 1.37 -12.58 -18.84
N PRO A 9 1.05 -12.67 -17.53
CA PRO A 9 1.41 -11.66 -16.55
C PRO A 9 2.94 -11.58 -16.40
N TYR A 10 3.47 -10.36 -16.25
CA TYR A 10 4.89 -10.16 -16.00
C TYR A 10 5.13 -10.06 -14.49
N VAL A 11 6.03 -10.89 -13.97
CA VAL A 11 6.53 -10.78 -12.60
C VAL A 11 8.05 -10.92 -12.64
N ASP A 12 8.75 -10.03 -11.92
CA ASP A 12 10.21 -10.10 -11.80
C ASP A 12 10.64 -11.37 -11.06
N ALA A 13 11.62 -12.09 -11.61
CA ALA A 13 12.11 -13.34 -11.03
C ALA A 13 12.65 -13.15 -9.60
N ARG A 14 13.35 -12.04 -9.32
CA ARG A 14 13.88 -11.75 -7.98
C ARG A 14 12.77 -11.46 -6.99
N LEU A 15 11.64 -10.91 -7.46
CA LEU A 15 10.47 -10.70 -6.62
C LEU A 15 9.80 -12.02 -6.27
N LEU A 16 9.65 -12.93 -7.25
CA LEU A 16 9.10 -14.27 -7.02
C LEU A 16 9.93 -15.07 -6.02
N GLU A 17 11.26 -15.06 -6.15
CA GLU A 17 12.15 -15.73 -5.20
C GLU A 17 12.01 -15.20 -3.78
N LYS A 18 11.83 -13.88 -3.62
CA LYS A 18 11.62 -13.26 -2.31
C LYS A 18 10.27 -13.66 -1.71
N VAL A 19 9.21 -13.67 -2.51
CA VAL A 19 7.88 -14.08 -2.07
C VAL A 19 7.88 -15.56 -1.67
N GLY A 20 8.56 -16.42 -2.43
CA GLY A 20 8.65 -17.85 -2.09
C GLY A 20 9.41 -18.16 -0.80
N LYS A 21 10.26 -17.23 -0.33
CA LYS A 21 11.00 -17.36 0.94
C LYS A 21 10.35 -16.62 2.11
N ALA A 22 9.48 -15.67 1.83
CA ALA A 22 8.83 -14.82 2.82
C ALA A 22 7.65 -15.55 3.48
N LYS A 23 7.37 -15.21 4.73
CA LYS A 23 6.16 -15.65 5.43
C LYS A 23 5.09 -14.57 5.36
N GLN A 24 3.82 -14.96 5.49
CA GLN A 24 2.71 -14.01 5.59
C GLN A 24 2.96 -13.06 6.77
N GLY A 25 2.86 -11.75 6.52
CA GLY A 25 3.22 -10.68 7.46
C GLY A 25 4.59 -10.05 7.23
N ASP A 26 5.49 -10.68 6.48
CA ASP A 26 6.78 -10.09 6.14
C ASP A 26 6.63 -8.91 5.17
N THR A 27 7.47 -7.88 5.37
CA THR A 27 7.54 -6.73 4.46
C THR A 27 8.62 -6.92 3.42
N ILE A 28 8.22 -7.09 2.16
CA ILE A 28 9.11 -7.33 1.03
C ILE A 28 9.47 -6.01 0.36
N LYS A 29 10.75 -5.62 0.39
CA LYS A 29 11.25 -4.45 -0.35
C LYS A 29 11.42 -4.76 -1.84
N THR A 30 10.84 -3.91 -2.68
CA THR A 30 10.84 -4.08 -4.13
C THR A 30 10.99 -2.77 -4.91
N TRP A 31 11.80 -2.84 -5.97
CA TRP A 31 11.90 -1.83 -7.02
C TRP A 31 11.12 -2.22 -8.29
N ALA A 32 10.60 -3.46 -8.33
CA ALA A 32 9.97 -4.04 -9.51
C ALA A 32 8.52 -3.55 -9.67
N ARG A 33 8.36 -2.24 -9.90
CA ARG A 33 7.05 -1.56 -10.07
C ARG A 33 6.25 -2.07 -11.27
N ALA A 34 6.92 -2.67 -12.24
CA ALA A 34 6.29 -3.23 -13.45
C ALA A 34 5.66 -4.61 -13.22
N SER A 35 5.95 -5.27 -12.09
CA SER A 35 5.41 -6.59 -11.78
C SER A 35 3.92 -6.53 -11.50
N MET A 36 3.20 -7.48 -12.07
CA MET A 36 1.78 -7.73 -11.84
C MET A 36 1.62 -8.50 -10.53
N ILE A 37 0.58 -8.17 -9.78
CA ILE A 37 0.25 -8.85 -8.53
C ILE A 37 -0.36 -10.21 -8.89
N SER A 38 0.31 -11.29 -8.51
CA SER A 38 -0.19 -12.66 -8.64
C SER A 38 -0.99 -13.08 -7.41
N PRO A 39 -1.94 -14.04 -7.51
CA PRO A 39 -2.72 -14.53 -6.37
C PRO A 39 -1.87 -14.95 -5.15
N GLY A 40 -0.70 -15.54 -5.37
CA GLY A 40 0.20 -15.96 -4.28
C GLY A 40 0.88 -14.81 -3.51
N MET A 41 0.66 -13.55 -3.91
CA MET A 41 1.17 -12.36 -3.22
C MET A 41 0.15 -11.73 -2.27
N VAL A 42 -1.08 -12.28 -2.20
CA VAL A 42 -2.12 -11.77 -1.31
C VAL A 42 -1.75 -12.05 0.14
N GLY A 43 -1.97 -11.04 1.00
CA GLY A 43 -1.61 -11.11 2.43
C GLY A 43 -0.15 -10.73 2.74
N PHE A 44 0.63 -10.33 1.73
CA PHE A 44 1.97 -9.77 1.92
C PHE A 44 1.96 -8.24 1.87
N THR A 45 2.91 -7.63 2.58
CA THR A 45 3.16 -6.20 2.50
C THR A 45 4.37 -5.95 1.59
N PHE A 46 4.18 -5.21 0.51
CA PHE A 46 5.27 -4.81 -0.38
C PHE A 46 5.66 -3.37 -0.11
N ALA A 47 6.91 -3.15 0.28
CA ALA A 47 7.49 -1.83 0.33
C ALA A 47 7.95 -1.46 -1.09
N VAL A 48 7.11 -0.75 -1.84
CA VAL A 48 7.30 -0.41 -3.26
C VAL A 48 8.02 0.93 -3.38
N HIS A 49 9.17 0.94 -4.03
CA HIS A 49 9.95 2.16 -4.26
C HIS A 49 9.22 3.14 -5.20
N ASN A 50 9.10 4.41 -4.81
CA ASN A 50 8.46 5.46 -5.63
C ASN A 50 9.45 6.44 -6.28
N GLY A 51 10.76 6.20 -6.14
CA GLY A 51 11.83 7.10 -6.60
C GLY A 51 12.55 7.83 -5.46
N LYS A 52 11.96 7.89 -4.28
CA LYS A 52 12.56 8.51 -3.08
C LYS A 52 12.49 7.60 -1.86
N LEU A 53 11.32 7.02 -1.62
CA LEU A 53 11.02 6.21 -0.44
C LEU A 53 10.36 4.90 -0.88
N HIS A 54 10.32 3.93 0.04
CA HIS A 54 9.52 2.72 -0.14
C HIS A 54 8.19 2.89 0.58
N ILE A 55 7.09 2.85 -0.17
CA ILE A 55 5.74 2.96 0.37
C ILE A 55 5.25 1.55 0.69
N PRO A 56 4.85 1.25 1.94
CA PRO A 56 4.27 -0.04 2.28
C PRO A 56 2.87 -0.16 1.69
N VAL A 57 2.65 -1.21 0.90
CA VAL A 57 1.38 -1.54 0.27
C VAL A 57 1.00 -2.95 0.72
N PHE A 58 -0.08 -3.06 1.48
CA PHE A 58 -0.67 -4.35 1.83
C PHE A 58 -1.54 -4.84 0.67
N VAL A 59 -1.31 -6.06 0.20
CA VAL A 59 -1.97 -6.61 -1.00
C VAL A 59 -3.21 -7.41 -0.63
N THR A 60 -4.37 -6.98 -1.14
CA THR A 60 -5.66 -7.67 -1.05
C THR A 60 -6.00 -8.40 -2.35
N GLU A 61 -7.04 -9.24 -2.34
CA GLU A 61 -7.49 -10.01 -3.50
C GLU A 61 -7.93 -9.12 -4.67
N ASP A 62 -8.58 -7.99 -4.38
CA ASP A 62 -9.04 -7.04 -5.40
C ASP A 62 -7.89 -6.39 -6.19
N MET A 63 -6.66 -6.45 -5.67
CA MET A 63 -5.48 -5.89 -6.32
C MET A 63 -4.83 -6.87 -7.31
N VAL A 64 -5.31 -8.12 -7.37
CA VAL A 64 -4.78 -9.13 -8.29
C VAL A 64 -4.98 -8.68 -9.74
N GLY A 65 -3.91 -8.77 -10.52
CA GLY A 65 -3.89 -8.30 -11.91
C GLY A 65 -3.56 -6.82 -12.10
N HIS A 66 -3.49 -6.03 -11.04
CA HIS A 66 -2.88 -4.70 -11.08
C HIS A 66 -1.36 -4.78 -11.00
N ARG A 67 -0.67 -3.67 -11.32
CA ARG A 67 0.77 -3.57 -11.13
C ARG A 67 1.11 -2.93 -9.78
N LEU A 68 2.18 -3.39 -9.14
CA LEU A 68 2.66 -2.81 -7.87
C LEU A 68 2.92 -1.29 -7.95
N GLY A 69 3.33 -0.79 -9.13
CA GLY A 69 3.57 0.64 -9.34
C GLY A 69 2.31 1.51 -9.28
N GLU A 70 1.11 0.95 -9.47
CA GLU A 70 -0.16 1.70 -9.44
C GLU A 70 -0.48 2.18 -8.01
N PHE A 71 -0.03 1.43 -7.00
CA PHE A 71 -0.24 1.71 -5.58
C PHE A 71 0.88 2.54 -4.94
N SER A 72 1.86 2.97 -5.73
CA SER A 72 3.03 3.74 -5.27
C SER A 72 3.20 5.00 -6.12
N PRO A 73 2.53 6.11 -5.74
CA PRO A 73 2.56 7.36 -6.51
C PRO A 73 3.96 8.00 -6.49
N THR A 74 4.43 8.42 -7.66
CA THR A 74 5.79 8.96 -7.86
C THR A 74 5.88 10.47 -7.79
N ARG A 75 4.78 11.17 -8.07
CA ARG A 75 4.69 12.63 -8.01
C ARG A 75 3.65 13.04 -6.99
N LYS A 76 3.98 14.04 -6.17
CA LYS A 76 3.00 14.69 -5.31
C LYS A 76 2.11 15.54 -6.22
N PHE A 77 0.83 15.21 -6.28
CA PHE A 77 -0.14 16.06 -6.97
C PHE A 77 -0.31 17.35 -6.17
N VAL A 78 -0.12 18.48 -6.83
CA VAL A 78 -0.34 19.81 -6.25
C VAL A 78 -1.48 20.43 -7.04
N ARG A 79 -2.62 20.69 -6.38
CA ARG A 79 -3.72 21.43 -6.99
C ARG A 79 -3.38 22.92 -7.03
N HIS A 80 -3.70 23.57 -8.15
CA HIS A 80 -3.72 25.03 -8.23
C HIS A 80 -5.02 25.53 -7.59
N GLY A 81 -5.08 25.53 -6.26
CA GLY A 81 -6.13 26.16 -5.48
C GLY A 81 -5.47 27.17 -4.55
N GLY A 82 -5.89 28.43 -4.62
CA GLY A 82 -5.39 29.47 -3.71
C GLY A 82 -5.62 29.12 -2.24
N LYS A 83 -5.22 30.01 -1.33
CA LYS A 83 -5.31 29.80 0.13
C LYS A 83 -6.69 29.28 0.60
N MET A 84 -7.76 29.75 -0.04
CA MET A 84 -9.15 29.38 0.26
C MET A 84 -9.45 27.88 0.06
N GLN A 85 -8.94 27.25 -0.99
CA GLN A 85 -9.18 25.82 -1.25
C GLN A 85 -8.40 24.94 -0.25
N LYS A 86 -7.18 25.37 0.11
CA LYS A 86 -6.37 24.70 1.13
C LYS A 86 -7.04 24.78 2.51
N GLU A 87 -7.67 25.90 2.84
CA GLU A 87 -8.42 26.07 4.08
C GLU A 87 -9.69 25.21 4.12
N LEU A 88 -10.45 25.14 3.02
CA LEU A 88 -11.62 24.27 2.90
C LEU A 88 -11.26 22.78 3.00
N GLU A 89 -10.19 22.34 2.32
CA GLU A 89 -9.69 20.96 2.43
C GLU A 89 -9.17 20.66 3.85
N SER A 90 -8.54 21.62 4.52
CA SER A 90 -8.10 21.46 5.92
C SER A 90 -9.24 21.42 6.93
N LYS A 91 -10.40 22.05 6.60
CA LYS A 91 -11.63 21.95 7.39
C LYS A 91 -12.34 20.62 7.14
N ALA A 92 -12.41 20.17 5.88
CA ALA A 92 -12.98 18.87 5.52
C ALA A 92 -12.18 17.69 6.11
N ALA A 93 -10.84 17.77 6.10
CA ALA A 93 -9.97 16.76 6.72
C ALA A 93 -10.12 16.68 8.25
N LYS A 94 -10.69 17.70 8.90
CA LYS A 94 -10.97 17.72 10.35
C LYS A 94 -12.36 17.21 10.68
N SER A 95 -13.31 17.22 9.73
CA SER A 95 -14.66 16.68 9.92
C SER A 95 -14.74 15.17 9.65
N ASP A 96 -13.88 14.63 8.78
CA ASP A 96 -13.79 13.21 8.44
C ASP A 96 -12.70 12.48 9.25
N ALA A 97 -12.66 12.69 10.56
CA ALA A 97 -11.95 11.77 11.45
C ALA A 97 -12.85 10.53 11.68
N PRO A 98 -12.52 9.33 11.19
CA PRO A 98 -13.23 8.15 11.62
C PRO A 98 -12.98 7.98 13.12
N ALA A 99 -14.06 8.00 13.90
CA ALA A 99 -14.03 7.62 15.30
C ALA A 99 -13.51 6.18 15.39
N VAL A 100 -12.24 6.01 15.73
CA VAL A 100 -11.72 4.73 16.22
C VAL A 100 -12.34 4.55 17.60
N PRO A 101 -13.24 3.56 17.82
CA PRO A 101 -13.71 3.29 19.17
C PRO A 101 -12.52 2.82 20.00
N ALA A 102 -12.15 3.61 21.00
CA ALA A 102 -11.17 3.25 22.01
C ALA A 102 -11.64 1.99 22.74
N ALA A 103 -11.02 0.85 22.44
CA ALA A 103 -11.13 -0.35 23.26
C ALA A 103 -10.35 -0.12 24.57
N ALA A 104 -11.11 0.11 25.64
CA ALA A 104 -10.83 0.03 27.07
C ALA A 104 -9.38 -0.24 27.55
N PRO A 105 -8.80 0.63 28.40
CA PRO A 105 -7.76 0.21 29.34
C PRO A 105 -8.43 -0.48 30.55
N ALA A 106 -8.21 -1.79 30.68
CA ALA A 106 -8.53 -2.54 31.89
C ALA A 106 -7.71 -1.99 33.08
N LYS A 107 -8.41 -1.67 34.17
CA LYS A 107 -7.84 -1.29 35.48
C LYS A 107 -6.85 -2.36 35.97
N PRO A 108 -5.67 -2.01 36.51
CA PRO A 108 -4.94 -2.96 37.34
C PRO A 108 -5.60 -2.98 38.72
N ALA A 109 -6.28 -4.09 39.02
CA ALA A 109 -6.75 -4.40 40.36
C ALA A 109 -5.54 -4.65 41.28
N ALA A 110 -5.58 -4.04 42.46
CA ALA A 110 -4.62 -4.24 43.53
C ALA A 110 -4.53 -5.73 43.96
N LYS A 111 -3.31 -6.20 44.22
CA LYS A 111 -3.05 -7.31 45.16
C LYS A 111 -1.58 -7.33 45.61
N LYS A 112 -1.43 -7.16 46.93
CA LYS A 112 -0.28 -7.44 47.83
C LYS A 112 1.05 -6.73 47.56
#